data_AF-A0A6G2X7K9-F1
#
_entry.id   AF-A0A6G2X7K9-F1
#
_cell.length_a   1.000
_cell.length_b   1.000
_cell.length_c   1.000
_cell.angle_alpha   90.00
_cell.angle_beta   90.00
_cell.angle_gamma   90.00
#
_symmetry.space_group_name_H-M   'P 1'
#
loop_
_entity.id
_entity.type
_entity.pdbx_description
1 polymer ?
#
loop_
_entity_poly.entity_id
_entity_poly.type
_entity_poly.pdbx_seq_one_letter_code
_entity_poly.pdbx_strand_id
1 'polypeptide(L)'
;MARGRAEGSRWVPRHTPRWRVTFGVVVEGWGEDGLRAVRGALHAQDGVALLAALRRGPVREVLQLAGDGVAEATARGLPGAVEMAALFLGALQERGFRGDEELADRLRAATGDAASPLPRPLTVDLEMLATLLEGDPAESGGRIDLSTGECWPAFTDELGLGLEAEEDDEPERWLYVPALGSRAGYRDMELFIDEVEDAALADRLRSAIGGRGAFRRFKDVLAGDERSRSRYHRFRDERQRGRARAWLAEEGYCPHSTIFVEPS
;
A
#
# COMPACT_ATOMS: atom_id res chain seq x y z
N MET A 1 -14.41 -13.67 29.75
CA MET A 1 -13.98 -12.42 30.43
C MET A 1 -13.93 -11.30 29.41
N ALA A 2 -14.13 -10.06 29.87
CA ALA A 2 -14.68 -8.94 29.11
C ALA A 2 -13.85 -8.45 27.91
N ARG A 3 -14.59 -8.06 26.86
CA ARG A 3 -14.13 -7.42 25.62
C ARG A 3 -13.58 -6.02 25.91
N GLY A 4 -12.33 -5.75 25.55
CA GLY A 4 -11.79 -4.39 25.42
C GLY A 4 -11.97 -3.91 23.98
N ARG A 5 -12.96 -3.06 23.73
CA ARG A 5 -13.06 -2.30 22.49
C ARG A 5 -11.91 -1.30 22.46
N ALA A 6 -10.96 -1.46 21.54
CA ALA A 6 -10.00 -0.42 21.23
C ALA A 6 -10.73 0.73 20.55
N GLU A 7 -10.77 1.89 21.21
CA GLU A 7 -11.26 3.13 20.64
C GLU A 7 -10.41 3.51 19.43
N GLY A 8 -11.08 3.74 18.30
CA GLY A 8 -10.45 4.15 17.05
C GLY A 8 -9.63 5.42 17.25
N SER A 9 -8.31 5.25 17.24
CA SER A 9 -7.37 6.37 17.23
C SER A 9 -7.58 7.16 15.93
N ARG A 10 -8.26 8.29 16.06
CA ARG A 10 -8.51 9.26 14.99
C ARG A 10 -7.16 9.81 14.54
N TRP A 11 -6.62 9.27 13.45
CA TRP A 11 -5.50 9.88 12.75
C TRP A 11 -5.90 11.27 12.27
N VAL A 12 -5.29 12.30 12.88
CA VAL A 12 -5.39 13.69 12.43
C VAL A 12 -4.15 13.98 11.60
N PRO A 13 -4.26 14.29 10.31
CA PRO A 13 -3.10 14.66 9.50
C PRO A 13 -2.43 15.89 10.11
N ARG A 14 -1.14 15.78 10.46
CA ARG A 14 -0.30 16.95 10.67
C ARG A 14 0.19 17.41 9.30
N HIS A 15 -0.09 18.67 8.98
CA HIS A 15 0.37 19.45 7.83
C HIS A 15 -0.35 19.25 6.49
N THR A 16 -0.81 20.38 5.96
CA THR A 16 -1.17 20.62 4.56
C THR A 16 0.09 20.74 3.72
N PRO A 17 0.25 20.00 2.61
CA PRO A 17 1.40 20.18 1.73
C PRO A 17 1.20 21.43 0.89
N ARG A 18 1.98 22.46 1.18
CA ARG A 18 2.14 23.65 0.34
C ARG A 18 3.25 23.36 -0.67
N TRP A 19 2.95 22.64 -1.75
CA TRP A 19 3.91 22.46 -2.84
C TRP A 19 4.16 23.81 -3.51
N ARG A 20 5.38 24.34 -3.35
CA ARG A 20 5.85 25.50 -4.09
C ARG A 20 6.57 24.93 -5.31
N VAL A 21 6.06 25.26 -6.50
CA VAL A 21 6.66 24.88 -7.79
C VAL A 21 8.09 25.39 -7.85
N THR A 22 9.05 24.48 -7.84
CA THR A 22 10.37 24.73 -8.43
C THR A 22 10.28 24.29 -9.89
N PHE A 23 10.26 25.27 -10.79
CA PHE A 23 10.45 25.03 -12.22
C PHE A 23 11.78 24.30 -12.43
N GLY A 24 11.72 23.04 -12.89
CA GLY A 24 12.90 22.24 -13.14
C GLY A 24 12.54 20.81 -13.51
N VAL A 25 12.46 20.55 -14.82
CA VAL A 25 12.24 19.25 -15.47
C VAL A 25 10.93 18.57 -15.07
N VAL A 26 9.96 18.56 -15.99
CA VAL A 26 8.86 17.59 -15.94
C VAL A 26 9.52 16.21 -16.11
N VAL A 27 9.85 15.55 -14.99
CA VAL A 27 10.20 14.14 -15.03
C VAL A 27 8.92 13.45 -15.45
N GLU A 28 8.84 13.01 -16.70
CA GLU A 28 7.75 12.15 -17.14
C GLU A 28 7.65 11.00 -16.13
N GLY A 29 6.47 10.88 -15.50
CA GLY A 29 6.24 9.86 -14.49
C GLY A 29 6.40 8.44 -15.05
N TRP A 30 6.18 7.45 -14.21
CA TRP A 30 6.34 6.06 -14.61
C TRP A 30 5.48 5.67 -15.83
N GLY A 31 6.15 5.27 -16.92
CA GLY A 31 5.54 4.51 -18.02
C GLY A 31 5.38 3.02 -17.69
N GLU A 32 4.60 2.30 -18.51
CA GLU A 32 4.30 0.87 -18.28
C GLU A 32 5.56 0.00 -18.20
N ASP A 33 6.52 0.21 -19.10
CA ASP A 33 7.75 -0.58 -19.15
C ASP A 33 8.61 -0.40 -17.89
N GLY A 34 8.62 0.80 -17.32
CA GLY A 34 9.33 1.10 -16.09
C GLY A 34 8.72 0.34 -14.89
N LEU A 35 7.40 0.39 -14.75
CA LEU A 35 6.70 -0.31 -13.66
C LEU A 35 6.78 -1.83 -13.83
N ARG A 36 6.68 -2.32 -15.07
CA ARG A 36 6.86 -3.73 -15.37
C ARG A 36 8.26 -4.21 -14.98
N ALA A 37 9.29 -3.41 -15.23
CA ALA A 37 10.65 -3.72 -14.80
C ALA A 37 10.78 -3.76 -13.26
N VAL A 38 10.19 -2.78 -12.54
CA VAL A 38 10.19 -2.79 -11.06
C VAL A 38 9.50 -4.03 -10.52
N ARG A 39 8.28 -4.34 -10.98
CA ARG A 39 7.51 -5.51 -10.53
C ARG A 39 8.20 -6.82 -10.89
N GLY A 40 8.76 -6.92 -12.09
CA GLY A 40 9.51 -8.10 -12.53
C GLY A 40 10.75 -8.35 -11.68
N ALA A 41 11.50 -7.30 -11.33
CA ALA A 41 12.64 -7.40 -10.44
C ALA A 41 12.25 -7.79 -9.01
N LEU A 42 11.14 -7.24 -8.50
CA LEU A 42 10.58 -7.65 -7.21
C LEU A 42 10.24 -9.15 -7.25
N HIS A 43 9.42 -9.59 -8.20
CA HIS A 43 9.02 -11.00 -8.35
C HIS A 43 10.22 -11.95 -8.47
N ALA A 44 11.25 -11.57 -9.23
CA ALA A 44 12.47 -12.35 -9.38
C ALA A 44 13.43 -12.27 -8.17
N GLN A 45 13.10 -11.45 -7.16
CA GLN A 45 13.96 -11.12 -6.02
C GLN A 45 15.36 -10.62 -6.43
N ASP A 46 15.43 -9.91 -7.56
CA ASP A 46 16.66 -9.36 -8.11
C ASP A 46 16.84 -7.90 -7.67
N GLY A 47 17.58 -7.71 -6.57
CA GLY A 47 17.87 -6.40 -6.02
C GLY A 47 18.69 -5.50 -6.97
N VAL A 48 19.55 -6.07 -7.82
CA VAL A 48 20.35 -5.28 -8.77
C VAL A 48 19.46 -4.74 -9.89
N ALA A 49 18.61 -5.60 -10.45
CA ALA A 49 17.62 -5.20 -11.45
C ALA A 49 16.61 -4.20 -10.87
N LEU A 50 16.20 -4.38 -9.62
CA LEU A 50 15.30 -3.46 -8.92
C LEU A 50 15.91 -2.06 -8.82
N LEU A 51 17.13 -1.94 -8.30
CA LEU A 51 17.83 -0.66 -8.16
C LEU A 51 18.06 0.01 -9.52
N ALA A 52 18.35 -0.76 -10.57
CA ALA A 52 18.46 -0.24 -11.93
C ALA A 52 17.11 0.27 -12.47
N ALA A 53 16.02 -0.46 -12.24
CA ALA A 53 14.67 -0.08 -12.66
C ALA A 53 14.20 1.20 -11.94
N LEU A 54 14.48 1.34 -10.64
CA LEU A 54 14.12 2.50 -9.82
C LEU A 54 14.72 3.82 -10.32
N ARG A 55 15.86 3.79 -11.04
CA ARG A 55 16.47 4.98 -11.63
C ARG A 55 15.72 5.52 -12.85
N ARG A 56 14.73 4.79 -13.38
CA ARG A 56 13.99 5.15 -14.60
C ARG A 56 12.79 6.07 -14.35
N GLY A 57 12.45 6.37 -13.10
CA GLY A 57 11.28 7.16 -12.75
C GLY A 57 11.34 7.76 -11.35
N PRO A 58 10.35 8.60 -10.98
CA PRO A 58 10.32 9.25 -9.69
C PRO A 58 9.98 8.25 -8.56
N VAL A 59 10.88 8.10 -7.59
CA VAL A 59 10.73 7.14 -6.47
C VAL A 59 9.47 7.39 -5.64
N ARG A 60 9.01 8.64 -5.52
CA ARG A 60 7.83 9.05 -4.73
C ARG A 60 6.54 8.28 -5.06
N GLU A 61 6.47 7.73 -6.27
CA GLU A 61 5.30 7.05 -6.81
C GLU A 61 5.33 5.52 -6.64
N VAL A 62 6.43 4.96 -6.09
CA VAL A 62 6.64 3.51 -5.94
C VAL A 62 7.28 3.15 -4.59
N LEU A 63 7.14 4.02 -3.58
CA LEU A 63 7.80 3.84 -2.28
C LEU A 63 7.30 2.59 -1.57
N GLN A 64 5.98 2.42 -1.42
CA GLN A 64 5.38 1.25 -0.76
C GLN A 64 5.48 -0.01 -1.62
N LEU A 65 5.46 0.13 -2.94
CA LEU A 65 5.65 -0.97 -3.88
C LEU A 65 7.05 -1.59 -3.79
N ALA A 66 8.10 -0.75 -3.77
CA ALA A 66 9.48 -1.21 -3.90
C ALA A 66 10.30 -1.15 -2.61
N GLY A 67 9.77 -0.52 -1.56
CA GLY A 67 10.53 -0.20 -0.34
C GLY A 67 11.07 -1.42 0.39
N ASP A 68 10.30 -2.51 0.46
CA ASP A 68 10.80 -3.75 1.09
C ASP A 68 11.96 -4.37 0.28
N GLY A 69 11.91 -4.29 -1.05
CA GLY A 69 13.00 -4.74 -1.92
C GLY A 69 14.25 -3.85 -1.81
N VAL A 70 14.09 -2.55 -1.62
CA VAL A 70 15.20 -1.63 -1.33
C VAL A 70 15.83 -1.93 0.04
N ALA A 71 15.01 -2.19 1.07
CA ALA A 71 15.49 -2.60 2.38
C ALA A 71 16.28 -3.91 2.30
N GLU A 72 15.77 -4.91 1.57
CA GLU A 72 16.47 -6.19 1.36
C GLU A 72 17.80 -6.01 0.62
N ALA A 73 17.80 -5.22 -0.47
CA ALA A 73 19.02 -4.89 -1.21
C ALA A 73 20.07 -4.19 -0.31
N THR A 74 19.61 -3.34 0.61
CA THR A 74 20.46 -2.63 1.57
C THR A 74 21.05 -3.58 2.60
N ALA A 75 20.22 -4.46 3.19
CA ALA A 75 20.68 -5.47 4.15
C ALA A 75 21.72 -6.43 3.54
N ARG A 76 21.62 -6.73 2.24
CA ARG A 76 22.59 -7.53 1.49
C ARG A 76 23.85 -6.77 1.05
N GLY A 77 23.91 -5.46 1.30
CA GLY A 77 25.04 -4.60 0.91
C GLY A 77 25.20 -4.43 -0.60
N LEU A 78 24.10 -4.46 -1.37
CA LEU A 78 24.19 -4.29 -2.82
C LEU A 78 24.66 -2.87 -3.20
N PRO A 79 25.48 -2.72 -4.27
CA PRO A 79 25.94 -1.40 -4.70
C PRO A 79 24.80 -0.45 -5.06
N GLY A 80 24.80 0.75 -4.49
CA GLY A 80 23.77 1.77 -4.73
C GLY A 80 22.50 1.61 -3.88
N ALA A 81 22.42 0.58 -3.02
CA ALA A 81 21.24 0.32 -2.21
C ALA A 81 21.06 1.35 -1.09
N VAL A 82 22.14 1.72 -0.39
CA VAL A 82 22.11 2.70 0.71
C VAL A 82 21.69 4.08 0.19
N GLU A 83 22.18 4.50 -0.96
CA GLU A 83 21.79 5.76 -1.59
C GLU A 83 20.31 5.74 -1.99
N MET A 84 19.82 4.62 -2.53
CA MET A 84 18.40 4.47 -2.85
C MET A 84 17.53 4.47 -1.58
N ALA A 85 17.96 3.81 -0.51
CA ALA A 85 17.27 3.82 0.77
C ALA A 85 17.17 5.24 1.35
N ALA A 86 18.24 6.03 1.25
CA ALA A 86 18.23 7.44 1.68
C ALA A 86 17.24 8.28 0.87
N LEU A 87 17.16 8.07 -0.45
CA LEU A 87 16.15 8.72 -1.30
C LEU A 87 14.72 8.35 -0.90
N PHE A 88 14.48 7.06 -0.61
CA PHE A 88 13.18 6.59 -0.15
C PHE A 88 12.82 7.19 1.21
N LEU A 89 13.76 7.20 2.17
CA LEU A 89 13.55 7.79 3.50
C LEU A 89 13.13 9.26 3.43
N GLY A 90 13.84 10.07 2.65
CA GLY A 90 13.48 11.48 2.46
C GLY A 90 12.08 11.65 1.87
N ALA A 91 11.75 10.88 0.84
CA ALA A 91 10.45 10.96 0.18
C ALA A 91 9.27 10.46 1.06
N LEU A 92 9.50 9.43 1.88
CA LEU A 92 8.53 8.93 2.86
C LEU A 92 8.24 9.99 3.94
N GLN A 93 9.29 10.60 4.48
CA GLN A 93 9.18 11.66 5.49
C GLN A 93 8.48 12.90 4.96
N GLU A 94 8.77 13.29 3.71
CA GLU A 94 8.14 14.46 3.09
C GLU A 94 6.63 14.24 2.86
N ARG A 95 6.21 13.05 2.39
CA ARG A 95 4.80 12.79 2.07
C ARG A 95 3.95 12.40 3.28
N GLY A 96 4.52 11.67 4.25
CA GLY A 96 3.88 11.34 5.53
C GLY A 96 2.54 10.61 5.43
N PHE A 97 2.38 9.70 4.45
CA PHE A 97 1.17 8.89 4.36
C PHE A 97 1.14 7.82 5.46
N ARG A 98 -0.05 7.35 5.80
CA ARG A 98 -0.21 6.21 6.71
C ARG A 98 0.51 4.99 6.12
N GLY A 99 1.41 4.37 6.88
CA GLY A 99 2.29 3.30 6.43
C GLY A 99 3.73 3.74 6.13
N ASP A 100 3.99 5.05 5.99
CA ASP A 100 5.31 5.52 5.57
C ASP A 100 6.33 5.47 6.68
N GLU A 101 5.92 5.71 7.92
CA GLU A 101 6.84 5.63 9.06
C GLU A 101 7.27 4.16 9.27
N GLU A 102 6.34 3.22 9.14
CA GLU A 102 6.62 1.79 9.27
C GLU A 102 7.59 1.30 8.18
N LEU A 103 7.47 1.82 6.95
CA LEU A 103 8.43 1.53 5.89
C LEU A 103 9.77 2.24 6.11
N ALA A 104 9.75 3.48 6.62
CA ALA A 104 10.96 4.22 6.95
C ALA A 104 11.77 3.51 8.04
N ASP A 105 11.11 3.01 9.09
CA ASP A 105 11.74 2.20 10.14
C ASP A 105 12.37 0.94 9.58
N ARG A 106 11.71 0.26 8.63
CA ARG A 106 12.29 -0.90 7.95
C ARG A 106 13.56 -0.54 7.18
N LEU A 107 13.56 0.58 6.45
CA LEU A 107 14.74 1.04 5.72
C LEU A 107 15.89 1.43 6.66
N ARG A 108 15.59 2.12 7.77
CA ARG A 108 16.58 2.46 8.82
C ARG A 108 17.18 1.21 9.46
N ALA A 109 16.36 0.21 9.73
CA ALA A 109 16.84 -1.08 10.24
C ALA A 109 17.81 -1.76 9.26
N ALA A 110 17.51 -1.71 7.95
CA ALA A 110 18.38 -2.26 6.93
C ALA A 110 19.72 -1.52 6.80
N THR A 111 19.77 -0.22 7.12
CA THR A 111 21.02 0.56 7.19
C THR A 111 21.76 0.45 8.52
N GLY A 112 21.23 -0.29 9.50
CA GLY A 112 21.80 -0.42 10.84
C GLY A 112 21.54 0.78 11.77
N ASP A 113 20.57 1.64 11.44
CA ASP A 113 20.20 2.86 12.18
C ASP A 113 18.79 2.75 12.80
N ALA A 114 18.40 1.55 13.24
CA ALA A 114 17.09 1.34 13.88
C ALA A 114 17.05 1.97 15.28
N ALA A 115 16.11 2.89 15.50
CA ALA A 115 15.84 3.46 16.82
C ALA A 115 15.07 2.51 17.75
N SER A 116 14.29 1.57 17.18
CA SER A 116 13.49 0.58 17.91
C SER A 116 13.46 -0.75 17.15
N PRO A 117 13.31 -1.90 17.83
CA PRO A 117 13.07 -3.17 17.17
C PRO A 117 11.81 -3.12 16.31
N LEU A 118 11.88 -3.71 15.12
CA LEU A 118 10.70 -3.88 14.27
C LEU A 118 9.70 -4.86 14.92
N PRO A 119 8.39 -4.72 14.64
CA PRO A 119 7.39 -5.70 15.02
C PRO A 119 7.68 -7.10 14.42
N ARG A 120 6.92 -8.11 14.83
CA ARG A 120 7.16 -9.50 14.40
C ARG A 120 7.01 -9.61 12.87
N PRO A 121 7.99 -10.16 12.13
CA PRO A 121 7.84 -10.32 10.69
C PRO A 121 6.71 -11.31 10.38
N LEU A 122 5.89 -10.98 9.39
CA LEU A 122 4.83 -11.83 8.84
C LEU A 122 4.95 -11.81 7.32
N THR A 123 5.10 -12.98 6.71
CA THR A 123 4.93 -13.13 5.25
C THR A 123 3.47 -12.83 4.96
N VAL A 124 3.19 -11.88 4.08
CA VAL A 124 1.81 -11.50 3.74
C VAL A 124 1.82 -10.71 2.43
N ASP A 125 0.82 -10.96 1.59
CA ASP A 125 0.55 -10.12 0.44
C ASP A 125 -0.19 -8.85 0.87
N LEU A 126 0.52 -7.72 0.88
CA LEU A 126 -0.04 -6.41 1.25
C LEU A 126 -1.15 -5.94 0.29
N GLU A 127 -1.14 -6.37 -0.97
CA GLU A 127 -2.18 -6.03 -1.94
C GLU A 127 -3.48 -6.79 -1.66
N MET A 128 -3.36 -8.09 -1.36
CA MET A 128 -4.50 -8.89 -0.90
C MET A 128 -5.04 -8.38 0.43
N LEU A 129 -4.17 -8.10 1.40
CA LEU A 129 -4.58 -7.52 2.68
C LEU A 129 -5.27 -6.17 2.50
N ALA A 130 -4.75 -5.28 1.66
CA ALA A 130 -5.39 -4.00 1.40
C ALA A 130 -6.79 -4.16 0.77
N THR A 131 -6.97 -5.18 -0.07
CA THR A 131 -8.28 -5.51 -0.64
C THR A 131 -9.29 -5.91 0.44
N LEU A 132 -8.89 -6.76 1.40
CA LEU A 132 -9.73 -7.13 2.54
C LEU A 132 -10.09 -5.92 3.40
N LEU A 133 -9.11 -5.07 3.72
CA LEU A 133 -9.31 -3.88 4.56
C LEU A 133 -10.24 -2.86 3.91
N GLU A 134 -10.32 -2.79 2.60
CA GLU A 134 -11.12 -1.78 1.87
C GLU A 134 -12.44 -2.30 1.32
N GLY A 135 -12.76 -3.57 1.60
CA GLY A 135 -14.06 -4.15 1.31
C GLY A 135 -15.20 -3.46 2.06
N ASP A 136 -16.43 -3.75 1.65
CA ASP A 136 -17.62 -3.28 2.36
C ASP A 136 -17.74 -4.02 3.72
N PRO A 137 -17.88 -3.33 4.86
CA PRO A 137 -18.04 -3.97 6.17
C PRO A 137 -19.26 -4.92 6.25
N ALA A 138 -20.25 -4.77 5.38
CA ALA A 138 -21.41 -5.64 5.32
C ALA A 138 -21.18 -6.93 4.51
N GLU A 139 -20.17 -6.95 3.63
CA GLU A 139 -19.97 -8.01 2.64
C GLU A 139 -18.53 -8.57 2.63
N SER A 140 -17.65 -8.04 3.48
CA SER A 140 -16.21 -8.27 3.38
C SER A 140 -15.50 -8.29 4.74
N GLY A 141 -14.18 -8.39 4.69
CA GLY A 141 -13.30 -8.78 5.78
C GLY A 141 -12.64 -10.12 5.47
N GLY A 142 -11.89 -10.67 6.41
CA GLY A 142 -11.21 -11.93 6.19
C GLY A 142 -10.35 -12.34 7.37
N ARG A 143 -9.41 -13.22 7.10
CA ARG A 143 -8.40 -13.67 8.05
C ARG A 143 -7.08 -13.94 7.34
N ILE A 144 -5.99 -13.80 8.05
CA ILE A 144 -4.65 -14.20 7.61
C ILE A 144 -4.27 -15.46 8.38
N ASP A 145 -3.79 -16.47 7.68
CA ASP A 145 -3.12 -17.60 8.32
C ASP A 145 -1.71 -17.15 8.73
N LEU A 146 -1.43 -17.08 10.05
CA LEU A 146 -0.14 -16.63 10.58
C LEU A 146 1.01 -17.60 10.29
N SER A 147 0.72 -18.85 9.91
CA SER A 147 1.72 -19.86 9.56
C SER A 147 2.16 -19.76 8.10
N THR A 148 1.24 -19.44 7.18
CA THR A 148 1.51 -19.37 5.74
C THR A 148 1.60 -17.95 5.19
N GLY A 149 0.94 -17.00 5.84
CA GLY A 149 0.76 -15.64 5.35
C GLY A 149 -0.41 -15.42 4.39
N GLU A 150 -1.18 -16.48 4.13
CA GLU A 150 -2.26 -16.44 3.15
C GLU A 150 -3.45 -15.60 3.64
N CYS A 151 -3.97 -14.75 2.76
CA CYS A 151 -5.13 -13.90 3.02
C CYS A 151 -6.41 -14.57 2.52
N TRP A 152 -7.32 -14.88 3.44
CA TRP A 152 -8.59 -15.53 3.18
C TRP A 152 -9.74 -14.53 3.31
N PRO A 153 -10.44 -14.18 2.23
CA PRO A 153 -11.67 -13.41 2.32
C PRO A 153 -12.73 -14.15 3.14
N ALA A 154 -13.49 -13.42 3.95
CA ALA A 154 -14.71 -13.94 4.54
C ALA A 154 -15.72 -14.09 3.39
N PHE A 155 -15.88 -15.30 2.86
CA PHE A 155 -16.89 -15.55 1.83
C PHE A 155 -18.27 -15.13 2.36
N THR A 156 -18.93 -14.17 1.70
CA THR A 156 -20.39 -14.10 1.75
C THR A 156 -20.92 -15.29 0.98
N ASP A 157 -21.50 -16.22 1.72
CA ASP A 157 -22.15 -17.43 1.24
C ASP A 157 -23.28 -17.10 0.25
N GLU A 158 -22.94 -16.89 -1.03
CA GLU A 158 -23.91 -16.64 -2.10
C GLU A 158 -24.58 -17.94 -2.58
N LEU A 159 -24.16 -19.09 -2.04
CA LEU A 159 -24.74 -20.41 -2.35
C LEU A 159 -25.51 -21.06 -1.20
N GLY A 160 -25.59 -20.43 -0.01
CA GLY A 160 -26.35 -20.97 1.12
C GLY A 160 -25.91 -22.39 1.50
N LEU A 161 -24.68 -22.77 1.16
CA LEU A 161 -24.05 -23.96 1.68
C LEU A 161 -23.19 -23.43 2.80
N GLY A 162 -23.82 -23.32 3.97
CA GLY A 162 -23.12 -23.13 5.23
C GLY A 162 -22.08 -24.22 5.35
N LEU A 163 -20.88 -23.93 4.84
CA LEU A 163 -19.67 -24.37 5.47
C LEU A 163 -19.80 -23.73 6.84
N GLU A 164 -20.34 -24.52 7.78
CA GLU A 164 -20.05 -24.38 9.19
C GLU A 164 -18.62 -23.87 9.23
N ALA A 165 -18.42 -22.64 9.73
CA ALA A 165 -17.08 -22.20 10.06
C ALA A 165 -16.56 -23.36 10.91
N GLU A 166 -15.68 -24.19 10.34
CA GLU A 166 -14.97 -25.20 11.10
C GLU A 166 -14.46 -24.39 12.28
N GLU A 167 -15.01 -24.67 13.47
CA GLU A 167 -14.56 -24.04 14.70
C GLU A 167 -13.10 -24.44 14.78
N ASP A 168 -12.25 -23.56 14.28
CA ASP A 168 -10.87 -23.88 13.99
C ASP A 168 -10.18 -24.10 15.32
N ASP A 169 -9.71 -25.32 15.55
CA ASP A 169 -9.17 -25.79 16.84
C ASP A 169 -7.91 -25.01 17.29
N GLU A 170 -7.40 -24.09 16.46
CA GLU A 170 -6.21 -23.27 16.72
C GLU A 170 -6.50 -21.75 16.56
N PRO A 171 -7.15 -21.10 17.55
CA PRO A 171 -7.45 -19.67 17.50
C PRO A 171 -6.21 -18.77 17.41
N GLU A 172 -5.03 -19.28 17.78
CA GLU A 172 -3.75 -18.56 17.70
C GLU A 172 -3.15 -18.55 16.28
N ARG A 173 -3.67 -19.36 15.35
CA ARG A 173 -3.22 -19.44 13.96
C ARG A 173 -3.74 -18.29 13.11
N TRP A 174 -4.86 -17.66 13.49
CA TRP A 174 -5.58 -16.73 12.61
C TRP A 174 -5.51 -15.29 13.11
N LEU A 175 -5.21 -14.38 12.19
CA LEU A 175 -5.35 -12.93 12.40
C LEU A 175 -6.56 -12.42 11.63
N TYR A 176 -7.61 -12.00 12.34
CA TYR A 176 -8.84 -11.49 11.72
C TYR A 176 -8.64 -10.10 11.13
N VAL A 177 -9.09 -9.92 9.90
CA VAL A 177 -8.98 -8.68 9.13
C VAL A 177 -10.36 -8.04 8.98
N PRO A 178 -10.58 -6.83 9.52
CA PRO A 178 -11.85 -6.13 9.34
C PRO A 178 -11.94 -5.50 7.95
N ALA A 179 -13.15 -5.41 7.40
CA ALA A 179 -13.43 -4.46 6.33
C ALA A 179 -13.69 -3.07 6.93
N LEU A 180 -12.89 -2.07 6.54
CA LEU A 180 -12.94 -0.69 7.03
C LEU A 180 -13.84 0.22 6.17
N GLY A 181 -14.30 -0.30 5.02
CA GLY A 181 -15.20 0.39 4.10
C GLY A 181 -14.54 1.46 3.25
N SER A 182 -15.39 2.18 2.52
CA SER A 182 -14.98 3.03 1.39
C SER A 182 -14.47 4.43 1.77
N ARG A 183 -14.41 4.79 3.06
CA ARG A 183 -14.00 6.15 3.48
C ARG A 183 -12.58 6.49 3.07
N ALA A 184 -11.64 5.55 3.24
CA ALA A 184 -10.24 5.75 2.86
C ALA A 184 -10.11 5.90 1.34
N GLY A 185 -10.76 5.02 0.57
CA GLY A 185 -10.80 5.10 -0.89
C GLY A 185 -11.46 6.39 -1.40
N TYR A 186 -12.49 6.90 -0.72
CA TYR A 186 -13.11 8.16 -1.12
C TYR A 186 -12.14 9.34 -0.93
N ARG A 187 -11.44 9.37 0.20
CA ARG A 187 -10.41 10.36 0.49
C ARG A 187 -9.24 10.30 -0.52
N ASP A 188 -8.92 9.11 -1.04
CA ASP A 188 -7.91 8.98 -2.08
C ASP A 188 -8.34 9.66 -3.39
N MET A 189 -9.64 9.62 -3.73
CA MET A 189 -10.15 10.39 -4.88
C MET A 189 -10.00 11.89 -4.66
N GLU A 190 -10.33 12.40 -3.46
CA GLU A 190 -10.17 13.83 -3.12
C GLU A 190 -8.71 14.28 -3.21
N LEU A 191 -7.80 13.52 -2.60
CA LEU A 191 -6.37 13.85 -2.64
C LEU A 191 -5.80 13.79 -4.05
N PHE A 192 -6.19 12.79 -4.85
CA PHE A 192 -5.74 12.69 -6.23
C PHE A 192 -6.17 13.89 -7.06
N ILE A 193 -7.43 14.33 -6.90
CA ILE A 193 -7.98 15.51 -7.57
C ILE A 193 -7.14 16.76 -7.28
N ASP A 194 -6.70 16.93 -6.03
CA ASP A 194 -5.86 18.07 -5.63
C ASP A 194 -4.46 18.04 -6.28
N GLU A 195 -4.01 16.87 -6.73
CA GLU A 195 -2.74 16.69 -7.47
C GLU A 195 -2.92 16.68 -9.01
N VAL A 196 -4.12 16.89 -9.54
CA VAL A 196 -4.33 16.97 -11.00
C VAL A 196 -4.00 18.38 -11.49
N GLU A 197 -3.00 18.48 -12.36
CA GLU A 197 -2.56 19.76 -12.93
C GLU A 197 -3.53 20.32 -13.99
N ASP A 198 -4.22 19.45 -14.75
CA ASP A 198 -5.26 19.86 -15.69
C ASP A 198 -6.51 20.30 -14.91
N ALA A 199 -6.69 21.62 -14.81
CA ALA A 199 -7.82 22.22 -14.11
C ALA A 199 -9.19 21.73 -14.64
N ALA A 200 -9.32 21.51 -15.95
CA ALA A 200 -10.58 21.05 -16.53
C ALA A 200 -10.87 19.60 -16.16
N LEU A 201 -9.85 18.73 -16.11
CA LEU A 201 -10.00 17.38 -15.59
C LEU A 201 -10.33 17.39 -14.10
N ALA A 202 -9.61 18.19 -13.31
CA ALA A 202 -9.83 18.30 -11.88
C ALA A 202 -11.26 18.75 -11.55
N ASP A 203 -11.80 19.74 -12.27
CA ASP A 203 -13.19 20.21 -12.13
C ASP A 203 -14.22 19.11 -12.42
N ARG A 204 -14.00 18.32 -13.50
CA ARG A 204 -14.86 17.18 -13.84
C ARG A 204 -14.83 16.11 -12.75
N LEU A 205 -13.65 15.78 -12.24
CA LEU A 205 -13.49 14.80 -11.17
C LEU A 205 -14.15 15.27 -9.86
N ARG A 206 -13.97 16.54 -9.45
CA ARG A 206 -14.66 17.12 -8.27
C ARG A 206 -16.17 17.00 -8.38
N SER A 207 -16.70 17.30 -9.55
CA SER A 207 -18.14 17.18 -9.81
C SER A 207 -18.61 15.71 -9.77
N ALA A 208 -17.77 14.77 -10.21
CA ALA A 208 -18.12 13.35 -10.29
C ALA A 208 -18.22 12.66 -8.92
N ILE A 209 -17.45 13.07 -7.93
CA ILE A 209 -17.38 12.38 -6.63
C ILE A 209 -18.56 12.70 -5.68
N GLY A 210 -19.48 13.59 -6.04
CA GLY A 210 -20.62 13.93 -5.18
C GLY A 210 -21.69 12.83 -5.06
N GLY A 211 -21.99 12.36 -3.85
CA GLY A 211 -23.14 11.50 -3.57
C GLY A 211 -23.01 10.04 -4.04
N ARG A 212 -24.14 9.31 -4.11
CA ARG A 212 -24.17 7.87 -4.42
C ARG A 212 -23.56 7.58 -5.80
N GLY A 213 -22.69 6.58 -5.89
CA GLY A 213 -22.04 6.17 -7.15
C GLY A 213 -20.79 6.97 -7.51
N ALA A 214 -20.24 7.74 -6.56
CA ALA A 214 -19.01 8.53 -6.72
C ALA A 214 -17.86 7.76 -7.37
N PHE A 215 -17.51 6.58 -6.84
CA PHE A 215 -16.42 5.75 -7.35
C PHE A 215 -16.59 5.36 -8.81
N ARG A 216 -17.82 4.99 -9.22
CA ARG A 216 -18.08 4.63 -10.62
C ARG A 216 -17.89 5.84 -11.53
N ARG A 217 -18.53 6.98 -11.21
CA ARG A 217 -18.43 8.18 -12.03
C ARG A 217 -17.01 8.74 -12.09
N PHE A 218 -16.26 8.67 -10.99
CA PHE A 218 -14.85 9.05 -10.97
C PHE A 218 -14.04 8.21 -11.97
N LYS A 219 -14.21 6.88 -11.95
CA LYS A 219 -13.59 5.98 -12.93
C LYS A 219 -14.07 6.26 -14.36
N ASP A 220 -15.35 6.54 -14.55
CA ASP A 220 -15.93 6.87 -15.87
C ASP A 220 -15.27 8.14 -16.45
N VAL A 221 -14.99 9.16 -15.63
CA VAL A 221 -14.26 10.36 -16.05
C VAL A 221 -12.81 10.04 -16.44
N LEU A 222 -12.13 9.16 -15.70
CA LEU A 222 -10.77 8.74 -16.00
C LEU A 222 -10.66 7.81 -17.22
N ALA A 223 -11.73 7.10 -17.57
CA ALA A 223 -11.72 6.15 -18.69
C ALA A 223 -11.40 6.82 -20.05
N GLY A 224 -11.63 8.13 -20.17
CA GLY A 224 -11.29 8.91 -21.36
C GLY A 224 -9.81 9.31 -21.47
N ASP A 225 -8.99 9.09 -20.44
CA ASP A 225 -7.57 9.41 -20.42
C ASP A 225 -6.75 8.32 -19.70
N GLU A 226 -6.13 7.46 -20.50
CA GLU A 226 -5.35 6.32 -20.00
C GLU A 226 -4.20 6.73 -19.07
N ARG A 227 -3.60 7.89 -19.34
CA ARG A 227 -2.48 8.39 -18.54
C ARG A 227 -2.94 8.75 -17.14
N SER A 228 -4.04 9.51 -17.01
CA SER A 228 -4.61 9.85 -15.71
C SER A 228 -5.16 8.62 -14.98
N ARG A 229 -5.77 7.68 -15.72
CA ARG A 229 -6.25 6.41 -15.17
C ARG A 229 -5.11 5.61 -14.53
N SER A 230 -4.03 5.39 -15.26
CA SER A 230 -2.85 4.67 -14.76
C SER A 230 -2.17 5.40 -13.59
N ARG A 231 -2.11 6.74 -13.64
CA ARG A 231 -1.58 7.54 -12.52
C ARG A 231 -2.45 7.40 -11.27
N TYR A 232 -3.77 7.44 -11.40
CA TYR A 232 -4.68 7.23 -10.27
C TYR A 232 -4.55 5.83 -9.67
N HIS A 233 -4.49 4.79 -10.51
CA HIS A 233 -4.30 3.43 -10.01
C HIS A 233 -3.01 3.31 -9.19
N ARG A 234 -1.87 3.80 -9.71
CA ARG A 234 -0.62 3.82 -8.98
C ARG A 234 -0.71 4.61 -7.66
N PHE A 235 -1.32 5.79 -7.69
CA PHE A 235 -1.52 6.63 -6.50
C PHE A 235 -2.34 5.90 -5.42
N ARG A 236 -3.48 5.32 -5.83
CA ARG A 236 -4.34 4.52 -4.95
C ARG A 236 -3.56 3.35 -4.37
N ASP A 237 -2.94 2.55 -5.22
CA ASP A 237 -2.25 1.31 -4.89
C ASP A 237 -1.09 1.52 -3.89
N GLU A 238 -0.35 2.62 -4.02
CA GLU A 238 0.66 3.05 -3.03
C GLU A 238 0.04 3.29 -1.65
N ARG A 239 -1.08 4.03 -1.60
CA ARG A 239 -1.74 4.36 -0.34
C ARG A 239 -2.41 3.16 0.31
N GLN A 240 -2.96 2.26 -0.50
CA GLN A 240 -3.54 0.99 -0.05
C GLN A 240 -2.47 0.13 0.65
N ARG A 241 -1.30 -0.05 0.02
CA ARG A 241 -0.16 -0.78 0.62
C ARG A 241 0.30 -0.14 1.93
N GLY A 242 0.41 1.20 1.97
CA GLY A 242 0.75 1.92 3.20
C GLY A 242 -0.26 1.67 4.32
N ARG A 243 -1.58 1.75 4.03
CA ARG A 243 -2.61 1.46 5.02
C ARG A 243 -2.56 0.02 5.53
N ALA A 244 -2.34 -0.96 4.64
CA ALA A 244 -2.19 -2.36 5.02
C ALA A 244 -0.96 -2.58 5.92
N ARG A 245 0.17 -1.95 5.58
CA ARG A 245 1.38 -1.97 6.41
C ARG A 245 1.14 -1.39 7.81
N ALA A 246 0.51 -0.22 7.88
CA ALA A 246 0.20 0.41 9.17
C ALA A 246 -0.75 -0.44 10.01
N TRP A 247 -1.75 -1.07 9.37
CA TRP A 247 -2.66 -1.96 10.07
C TRP A 247 -1.94 -3.19 10.63
N LEU A 248 -1.03 -3.83 9.88
CA LEU A 248 -0.20 -4.91 10.40
C LEU A 248 0.62 -4.49 11.61
N ALA A 249 1.21 -3.28 11.56
CA ALA A 249 2.00 -2.74 12.67
C ALA A 249 1.15 -2.54 13.93
N GLU A 250 -0.10 -2.09 13.78
CA GLU A 250 -1.07 -1.98 14.87
C GLU A 250 -1.41 -3.35 15.48
N GLU A 251 -1.43 -4.41 14.67
CA GLU A 251 -1.59 -5.80 15.11
C GLU A 251 -0.26 -6.43 15.63
N GLY A 252 0.85 -5.68 15.66
CA GLY A 252 2.15 -6.13 16.16
C GLY A 252 3.00 -6.90 15.15
N TYR A 253 2.68 -6.78 13.85
CA TYR A 253 3.40 -7.42 12.76
C TYR A 253 4.03 -6.41 11.80
N CYS A 254 5.09 -6.81 11.11
CA CYS A 254 5.61 -6.06 9.97
C CYS A 254 5.67 -6.96 8.74
N PRO A 255 5.42 -6.43 7.53
CA PRO A 255 5.49 -7.24 6.33
C PRO A 255 6.92 -7.74 6.10
N HIS A 256 7.02 -9.01 5.74
CA HIS A 256 8.25 -9.63 5.28
C HIS A 256 8.05 -10.16 3.87
N SER A 257 8.83 -9.65 2.92
CA SER A 257 8.77 -10.12 1.53
C SER A 257 9.47 -11.47 1.40
N THR A 258 8.74 -12.56 1.64
CA THR A 258 9.09 -13.89 1.13
C THR A 258 8.16 -14.10 -0.05
N ILE A 259 8.56 -13.66 -1.25
CA ILE A 259 7.71 -13.84 -2.43
C ILE A 259 7.46 -15.33 -2.58
N PHE A 260 6.18 -15.70 -2.54
CA PHE A 260 5.68 -17.06 -2.44
C PHE A 260 6.48 -18.05 -3.31
N VAL A 261 7.00 -19.08 -2.65
CA VAL A 261 7.34 -20.35 -3.28
C VAL A 261 6.00 -21.06 -3.48
N GLU A 262 5.54 -21.24 -4.72
CA GLU A 262 4.42 -22.18 -4.95
C GLU A 262 4.86 -23.59 -4.51
N PRO A 263 4.03 -24.34 -3.76
CA PRO A 263 4.32 -25.74 -3.46
C PRO A 263 4.16 -26.59 -4.72
N SER A 264 5.10 -27.53 -4.87
CA SER A 264 5.30 -28.49 -5.97
C SER A 264 4.07 -29.25 -6.45
#